data_AF-A0A385N4H7-F1
#
_entry.id   AF-A0A385N4H7-F1
#
_cell.length_a   1.000
_cell.length_b   1.000
_cell.length_c   1.000
_cell.angle_alpha   90.00
_cell.angle_beta   90.00
_cell.angle_gamma   90.00
#
_symmetry.space_group_name_H-M   'P 1'
#
loop_
_entity.id
_entity.type
_entity.pdbx_description
1 polymer ?
#
loop_
_entity_poly.entity_id
_entity_poly.type
_entity_poly.pdbx_seq_one_letter_code
_entity_poly.pdbx_strand_id
1 'polypeptide(L)'
;MSKISTKKPETSPAERFAQAKSFATGEKPDVKKEERVSLRPSKNGVETRRENFDIPIDLGDDLRRFIIDSPKFKNKRDFLIQCVRDGLAKYGEK
;
A
#
# COMPACT_ATOMS: atom_id res chain seq x y z
N MET A 1 -17.38 -24.10 33.43
CA MET A 1 -18.18 -23.02 32.81
C MET A 1 -17.53 -21.68 33.11
N SER A 2 -16.97 -21.02 32.10
CA SER A 2 -16.24 -19.75 32.24
C SER A 2 -17.23 -18.61 32.45
N LYS A 3 -17.08 -17.85 33.55
CA LYS A 3 -17.92 -16.70 33.88
C LYS A 3 -17.49 -15.50 33.02
N ILE A 4 -18.35 -15.06 32.11
CA ILE A 4 -18.15 -13.83 31.33
C ILE A 4 -18.35 -12.64 32.27
N SER A 5 -17.31 -11.83 32.44
CA SER A 5 -17.35 -10.61 33.25
C SER A 5 -18.13 -9.51 32.50
N THR A 6 -19.19 -8.98 33.10
CA THR A 6 -20.08 -7.93 32.55
C THR A 6 -19.72 -6.52 33.00
N LYS A 7 -18.51 -6.29 33.54
CA LYS A 7 -18.12 -4.93 33.92
C LYS A 7 -17.88 -4.08 32.66
N LYS A 8 -18.71 -3.06 32.50
CA LYS A 8 -18.57 -1.99 31.50
C LYS A 8 -17.17 -1.36 31.66
N PRO A 9 -16.37 -1.23 30.60
CA PRO A 9 -15.11 -0.52 30.69
C PRO A 9 -15.39 0.95 31.00
N GLU A 10 -14.91 1.44 32.14
CA GLU A 10 -14.90 2.88 32.44
C GLU A 10 -13.81 3.56 31.61
N THR A 11 -14.05 3.68 30.31
CA THR A 11 -13.30 4.63 29.48
C THR A 11 -14.13 5.89 29.42
N SER A 12 -13.69 6.93 30.14
CA SER A 12 -14.31 8.24 30.06
C SER A 12 -14.28 8.71 28.59
N PRO A 13 -15.38 9.21 28.01
CA PRO A 13 -15.39 9.71 26.64
C PRO A 13 -14.41 10.89 26.43
N ALA A 14 -13.94 11.50 27.51
CA ALA A 14 -13.15 12.73 27.51
C ALA A 14 -11.77 12.57 26.85
N GLU A 15 -11.15 11.39 26.96
CA GLU A 15 -9.79 11.18 26.40
C GLU A 15 -9.79 11.11 24.88
N ARG A 16 -10.84 10.54 24.27
CA ARG A 16 -10.94 10.37 22.81
C ARG A 16 -11.06 11.69 22.05
N PHE A 17 -11.54 12.75 22.71
CA PHE A 17 -11.78 14.06 22.09
C PHE A 17 -10.92 15.17 22.68
N ALA A 18 -9.95 14.85 23.55
CA ALA A 18 -9.05 15.85 24.14
C ALA A 18 -8.26 16.63 23.06
N GLN A 19 -7.92 15.96 21.94
CA GLN A 19 -7.24 16.58 20.79
C GLN A 19 -8.15 17.43 19.89
N ALA A 20 -9.48 17.36 20.02
CA ALA A 20 -10.38 18.15 19.18
C ALA A 20 -10.34 19.64 19.53
N LYS A 21 -10.09 19.98 20.80
CA LYS A 21 -9.99 21.38 21.25
C LYS A 21 -8.75 22.09 20.71
N SER A 22 -7.60 21.42 20.68
CA SER A 22 -6.35 21.99 20.15
C SER A 22 -6.39 22.18 18.61
N PHE A 23 -7.20 21.37 17.91
CA PHE A 23 -7.41 21.54 16.46
C PHE A 23 -8.20 22.80 16.12
N ALA A 24 -9.19 23.18 16.95
CA ALA A 24 -10.02 24.35 16.74
C ALA A 24 -9.34 25.68 17.11
N THR A 25 -8.39 25.67 18.05
CA THR A 25 -7.69 26.87 18.53
C THR A 25 -6.43 27.22 17.71
N GLY A 26 -6.03 26.39 16.74
CA GLY A 26 -4.88 26.66 15.88
C GLY A 26 -3.52 26.57 16.59
N GLU A 27 -3.50 26.18 17.87
CA GLU A 27 -2.29 25.85 18.60
C GLU A 27 -1.71 24.57 17.98
N LYS A 28 -0.62 24.70 17.22
CA LYS A 28 0.11 23.55 16.69
C LYS A 28 0.71 22.81 17.89
N PRO A 29 0.29 21.57 18.20
CA PRO A 29 1.02 20.80 19.18
C PRO A 29 2.47 20.67 18.71
N ASP A 30 3.42 20.78 19.63
CA ASP A 30 4.83 20.51 19.38
C ASP A 30 4.98 18.98 19.18
N VAL A 31 4.54 18.51 18.01
CA VAL A 31 4.63 17.11 17.60
C VAL A 31 6.09 16.90 17.29
N LYS A 32 6.82 16.28 18.22
CA LYS A 32 8.11 15.65 17.93
C LYS A 32 7.95 14.90 16.61
N LYS A 33 8.68 15.32 15.58
CA LYS A 33 8.68 14.67 14.25
C LYS A 33 8.85 13.18 14.46
N GLU A 34 7.78 12.42 14.32
CA GLU A 34 7.89 10.98 14.19
C GLU A 34 8.73 10.72 12.94
N GLU A 35 9.88 10.11 13.17
CA GLU A 35 10.82 9.72 12.13
C GLU A 35 10.06 8.85 11.13
N ARG A 36 9.90 9.33 9.89
CA ARG A 36 9.20 8.58 8.84
C ARG A 36 9.84 7.20 8.75
N VAL A 37 9.06 6.17 9.03
CA VAL A 37 9.50 4.78 8.89
C VAL A 37 10.02 4.60 7.46
N SER A 38 11.34 4.52 7.33
CA SER A 38 12.00 4.19 6.08
C SER A 38 11.57 2.78 5.71
N LEU A 39 10.73 2.66 4.68
CA LEU A 39 10.37 1.37 4.11
C LEU A 39 11.67 0.73 3.63
N ARG A 40 12.12 -0.26 4.39
CA ARG A 40 13.42 -0.92 4.22
C ARG A 40 13.67 -1.26 2.74
N PRO A 41 14.89 -1.06 2.22
CA PRO A 41 15.24 -1.56 0.90
C PRO A 41 15.02 -3.08 0.83
N SER A 42 14.47 -3.54 -0.30
CA SER A 42 14.17 -4.95 -0.55
C SER A 42 15.42 -5.82 -0.32
N LYS A 43 15.30 -6.85 0.53
CA LYS A 43 16.39 -7.74 0.95
C LYS A 43 17.02 -8.58 -0.17
N ASN A 44 16.47 -8.56 -1.40
CA ASN A 44 16.88 -9.45 -2.49
C ASN A 44 17.45 -8.75 -3.73
N GLY A 45 17.82 -7.47 -3.62
CA GLY A 45 18.99 -6.88 -4.32
C GLY A 45 19.08 -6.87 -5.85
N VAL A 46 18.03 -7.17 -6.63
CA VAL A 46 18.09 -6.84 -8.06
C VAL A 46 17.87 -5.34 -8.20
N GLU A 47 18.91 -4.62 -8.63
CA GLU A 47 18.85 -3.20 -8.89
C GLU A 47 17.77 -2.94 -9.96
N THR A 48 16.74 -2.19 -9.59
CA THR A 48 15.60 -1.91 -10.48
C THR A 48 15.35 -0.42 -10.53
N ARG A 49 15.04 0.08 -11.73
CA ARG A 49 14.62 1.47 -11.95
C ARG A 49 13.09 1.53 -12.04
N ARG A 50 12.53 2.66 -11.62
CA ARG A 50 11.09 2.93 -11.77
C ARG A 50 10.85 3.49 -13.16
N GLU A 51 9.99 2.82 -13.91
CA GLU A 51 9.49 3.29 -15.20
C GLU A 51 8.04 3.78 -15.00
N ASN A 52 7.75 5.00 -15.45
CA ASN A 52 6.41 5.58 -15.43
C ASN A 52 5.90 5.69 -16.87
N PHE A 53 4.71 5.15 -17.12
CA PHE A 53 4.03 5.25 -18.41
C PHE A 53 2.52 5.35 -18.19
N ASP A 54 1.85 6.05 -19.09
CA ASP A 54 0.41 6.17 -19.07
C ASP A 54 -0.23 4.95 -19.74
N ILE A 55 -1.35 4.49 -19.18
CA ILE A 55 -2.17 3.42 -19.75
C ILE A 55 -3.61 3.90 -19.88
N PRO A 56 -4.32 3.51 -20.95
CA PRO A 56 -5.77 3.70 -21.02
C PRO A 56 -6.46 3.09 -19.80
N ILE A 57 -7.50 3.76 -19.29
CA ILE A 57 -8.22 3.35 -18.08
C ILE A 57 -8.79 1.93 -18.24
N ASP A 58 -9.47 1.68 -19.36
CA ASP A 58 -10.09 0.38 -19.66
C ASP A 58 -9.06 -0.75 -19.63
N LEU A 59 -7.89 -0.53 -20.23
CA LEU A 59 -6.78 -1.50 -20.22
C LEU A 59 -6.23 -1.71 -18.80
N GLY A 60 -6.19 -0.66 -17.98
CA GLY A 60 -5.81 -0.75 -16.58
C GLY A 60 -6.78 -1.56 -15.73
N ASP A 61 -8.06 -1.53 -16.06
CA ASP A 61 -9.11 -2.31 -15.39
C ASP A 61 -9.08 -3.77 -15.81
N ASP A 62 -8.93 -4.04 -17.10
CA ASP A 62 -8.77 -5.40 -17.63
C ASP A 62 -7.51 -6.07 -17.09
N LEU A 63 -6.40 -5.32 -17.03
CA LEU A 63 -5.17 -5.80 -16.41
C LEU A 63 -5.39 -6.20 -14.95
N ARG A 64 -6.10 -5.39 -14.18
CA ARG A 64 -6.36 -5.68 -12.76
C ARG A 64 -7.21 -6.94 -12.60
N ARG A 65 -8.27 -7.08 -13.39
CA ARG A 65 -9.11 -8.29 -13.39
C ARG A 65 -8.30 -9.53 -13.74
N PHE A 66 -7.51 -9.47 -14.81
CA PHE A 66 -6.65 -10.58 -15.22
C PHE A 66 -5.69 -11.04 -14.12
N ILE A 67 -5.06 -10.11 -13.39
CA ILE A 67 -4.13 -10.46 -12.31
C ILE A 67 -4.84 -11.11 -11.12
N ILE A 68 -6.08 -10.72 -10.85
CA ILE A 68 -6.89 -11.32 -9.77
C ILE A 68 -7.31 -12.74 -10.15
N ASP A 69 -7.74 -12.94 -11.40
CA ASP A 69 -8.31 -14.21 -11.86
C ASP A 69 -7.22 -15.25 -12.23
N SER A 70 -6.03 -14.79 -12.59
CA SER A 70 -4.95 -15.65 -13.06
C SER A 70 -4.07 -16.16 -11.91
N PRO A 71 -3.97 -17.49 -11.70
CA PRO A 71 -3.03 -18.04 -10.72
C PRO A 71 -1.57 -17.96 -11.20
N LYS A 72 -1.33 -17.53 -12.45
CA LYS A 72 -0.01 -17.54 -13.08
C LYS A 72 0.91 -16.42 -12.58
N PHE A 73 0.35 -15.29 -12.16
CA PHE A 73 1.13 -14.11 -11.79
C PHE A 73 0.82 -13.71 -10.35
N LYS A 74 1.87 -13.56 -9.54
CA LYS A 74 1.71 -13.17 -8.13
C LYS A 74 1.34 -11.70 -7.97
N ASN A 75 1.78 -10.85 -8.89
CA ASN A 75 1.51 -9.41 -8.86
C ASN A 75 1.61 -8.79 -10.27
N LYS A 76 1.11 -7.55 -10.40
CA LYS A 76 1.15 -6.77 -11.64
C LYS A 76 2.58 -6.60 -12.18
N ARG A 77 3.58 -6.44 -11.31
CA ARG A 77 4.98 -6.27 -11.72
C ARG A 77 5.52 -7.53 -12.43
N ASP A 78 5.23 -8.72 -11.90
CA ASP A 78 5.68 -9.99 -12.48
C ASP A 78 5.08 -10.18 -13.88
N PHE A 79 3.79 -9.88 -14.04
CA PHE A 79 3.14 -9.91 -15.34
C PHE A 79 3.77 -8.94 -16.34
N LEU A 80 3.96 -7.67 -15.96
CA LEU A 80 4.55 -6.68 -16.86
C LEU A 80 5.98 -7.03 -17.26
N ILE A 81 6.79 -7.55 -16.34
CA ILE A 81 8.14 -8.05 -16.66
C ILE A 81 8.07 -9.17 -17.70
N GLN A 82 7.12 -10.10 -17.55
CA GLN A 82 6.94 -11.18 -18.52
C GLN A 82 6.51 -10.64 -19.90
N CYS A 83 5.54 -9.74 -19.96
CA CYS A 83 5.13 -9.11 -21.22
C CYS A 83 6.28 -8.40 -21.93
N VAL A 84 7.13 -7.69 -21.19
CA VAL A 84 8.31 -7.03 -21.77
C VAL A 84 9.32 -8.06 -22.28
N ARG A 85 9.60 -9.13 -21.52
CA ARG A 85 10.49 -10.21 -21.95
C ARG A 85 9.97 -10.90 -23.22
N ASP A 86 8.69 -11.25 -23.23
CA ASP A 86 8.05 -11.90 -24.38
C ASP A 86 8.06 -10.98 -25.60
N GLY A 87 7.80 -9.69 -25.41
CA GLY A 87 7.88 -8.69 -26.47
C GLY A 87 9.29 -8.55 -27.03
N LEU A 88 10.31 -8.49 -26.16
CA LEU A 88 11.71 -8.43 -26.58
C LEU A 88 12.16 -9.70 -27.31
N ALA A 89 11.76 -10.88 -26.85
CA ALA A 89 12.07 -12.13 -27.55
C ALA A 89 11.38 -12.20 -28.92
N LYS A 90 10.13 -11.72 -29.01
CA LYS A 90 9.34 -11.76 -30.25
C LYS A 90 9.77 -10.73 -31.29
N TYR A 91 10.17 -9.54 -30.87
CA TYR A 91 10.40 -8.39 -31.76
C TYR A 91 11.84 -7.85 -31.71
N GLY A 92 12.67 -8.34 -30.79
CA GLY A 92 14.04 -7.86 -30.57
C GLY A 92 15.12 -8.65 -31.30
N GLU A 93 14.82 -9.84 -31.84
CA GLU A 93 15.72 -10.50 -32.78
C GLU A 93 15.61 -9.82 -34.15
N LYS A 94 16.66 -9.07 -34.51
CA LYS A 94 16.99 -8.64 -35.86
C LYS A 94 18.31 -9.28 -36.28
#